data_AF-A0A7C2QZY9-F1
#
_entry.id   AF-A0A7C2QZY9-F1
#
_cell.length_a   1.000
_cell.length_b   1.000
_cell.length_c   1.000
_cell.angle_alpha   90.00
_cell.angle_beta   90.00
_cell.angle_gamma   90.00
#
_symmetry.space_group_name_H-M   'P 1'
#
loop_
_entity.id
_entity.type
_entity.pdbx_description
1 polymer ?
#
loop_
_entity_poly.entity_id
_entity_poly.type
_entity_poly.pdbx_seq_one_letter_code
_entity_poly.pdbx_strand_id
1 'polypeptide(L)'
;MKGPFVRLVWIIVCSLLTIMGAGWGVRYDWPDFVHVDYGFPAKWATHTLITFTGPSDRWIVDPTMLLIDVAVWQTILIIGIIILELKVLKK
;
A
#
# COMPACT_ATOMS: atom_id res chain seq x y z
N MET A 1 -3.69 -28.92 -6.08
CA MET A 1 -2.93 -28.28 -4.98
C MET A 1 -3.78 -28.37 -3.71
N LYS A 2 -3.18 -28.71 -2.56
CA LYS A 2 -3.91 -28.84 -1.28
C LYS A 2 -4.51 -27.48 -0.91
N GLY A 3 -5.80 -27.43 -0.55
CA GLY A 3 -6.52 -26.21 -0.13
C GLY A 3 -5.73 -25.27 0.81
N PRO A 4 -5.06 -25.76 1.87
CA PRO A 4 -4.27 -24.90 2.75
C PRO A 4 -3.06 -24.23 2.09
N PHE A 5 -2.45 -24.87 1.09
CA PHE A 5 -1.29 -24.30 0.39
C PHE A 5 -1.68 -23.06 -0.42
N VAL A 6 -2.84 -23.09 -1.07
CA VAL A 6 -3.35 -21.95 -1.85
C VAL A 6 -3.65 -20.76 -0.93
N ARG A 7 -4.19 -21.01 0.27
CA ARG A 7 -4.44 -19.96 1.29
C ARG A 7 -3.15 -19.30 1.73
N LEU A 8 -2.14 -20.10 2.02
CA LEU A 8 -0.83 -19.60 2.46
C LEU A 8 -0.19 -18.72 1.37
N VAL A 9 -0.21 -19.17 0.12
CA VAL A 9 0.30 -18.37 -1.01
C VAL A 9 -0.46 -17.05 -1.13
N TRP A 10 -1.80 -17.07 -1.03
CA TRP A 10 -2.62 -15.86 -1.08
C TRP A 10 -2.25 -14.85 0.01
N ILE A 11 -2.13 -15.31 1.27
CA ILE A 11 -1.76 -14.46 2.41
C ILE A 11 -0.38 -13.83 2.19
N ILE A 12 0.60 -14.61 1.73
CA ILE A 12 1.95 -14.11 1.47
C ILE A 12 1.92 -13.03 0.39
N VAL A 13 1.24 -13.29 -0.73
CA VAL A 13 1.15 -12.34 -1.84
C VAL A 13 0.47 -11.04 -1.38
N CYS A 14 -0.68 -11.12 -0.71
CA CYS A 14 -1.37 -9.93 -0.22
C CYS A 14 -0.56 -9.15 0.83
N SER A 15 0.16 -9.83 1.72
CA SER A 15 1.04 -9.19 2.70
C SER A 15 2.18 -8.43 2.02
N LEU A 16 2.83 -9.04 1.02
CA LEU A 16 3.86 -8.39 0.23
C LEU A 16 3.32 -7.17 -0.51
N LEU A 17 2.14 -7.30 -1.14
CA LEU A 17 1.48 -6.18 -1.80
C LEU A 17 1.11 -5.05 -0.84
N THR A 18 0.72 -5.36 0.40
CA THR A 18 0.43 -4.34 1.42
C THR A 18 1.69 -3.55 1.77
N ILE A 19 2.81 -4.24 2.03
CA ILE A 19 4.09 -3.62 2.36
C ILE A 19 4.59 -2.78 1.18
N MET A 20 4.52 -3.33 -0.03
CA MET A 20 4.91 -2.62 -1.23
C MET A 20 4.00 -1.41 -1.46
N GLY A 21 2.68 -1.56 -1.47
CA GLY A 21 1.73 -0.47 -1.70
C GLY A 21 1.90 0.66 -0.71
N ALA A 22 1.92 0.36 0.60
CA ALA A 22 2.09 1.37 1.64
C ALA A 22 3.50 2.01 1.63
N GLY A 23 4.54 1.25 1.29
CA GLY A 23 5.92 1.72 1.30
C GLY A 23 6.39 2.35 -0.02
N TRP A 24 5.64 2.19 -1.11
CA TRP A 24 6.07 2.65 -2.43
C TRP A 24 6.02 4.17 -2.49
N GLY A 25 7.17 4.77 -2.85
CA GLY A 25 7.30 6.20 -3.07
C GLY A 25 7.38 6.51 -4.56
N VAL A 26 6.57 7.45 -5.03
CA VAL A 26 6.66 8.02 -6.38
C VAL A 26 7.28 9.41 -6.28
N ARG A 27 8.42 9.59 -6.93
CA ARG A 27 9.12 10.87 -6.98
C ARG A 27 8.57 11.75 -8.10
N TYR A 28 8.35 13.01 -7.79
CA TYR A 28 7.92 14.04 -8.71
C TYR A 28 8.93 15.18 -8.69
N ASP A 29 9.64 15.35 -9.81
CA ASP A 29 10.61 16.42 -9.99
C ASP A 29 9.97 17.56 -10.79
N TRP A 30 9.71 18.68 -10.12
CA TRP A 30 9.33 19.94 -10.76
C TRP A 30 10.48 20.94 -10.59
N PRO A 31 10.63 21.94 -11.48
CA PRO A 31 11.77 22.86 -11.48
C PRO A 31 12.06 23.52 -10.13
N ASP A 32 11.01 23.72 -9.33
CA ASP A 32 10.97 24.46 -8.08
C ASP A 32 10.36 23.65 -6.91
N PHE A 33 9.89 22.43 -7.17
CA PHE A 33 9.19 21.61 -6.18
C PHE A 33 9.47 20.12 -6.38
N VAL A 34 10.43 19.59 -5.63
CA VAL A 34 10.77 18.17 -5.67
C VAL A 34 10.17 17.49 -4.46
N HIS A 35 9.39 16.43 -4.67
CA HIS A 35 8.80 15.65 -3.58
C HIS A 35 8.65 14.17 -3.93
N VAL A 36 8.46 13.35 -2.92
CA VAL A 36 8.13 11.92 -3.02
C VAL A 36 6.82 11.69 -2.29
N ASP A 37 5.84 11.13 -3.00
CA ASP A 37 4.56 10.73 -2.43
C ASP A 37 4.56 9.23 -2.13
N TYR A 38 4.18 8.85 -0.92
CA TYR A 38 4.15 7.47 -0.44
C TYR A 38 2.73 6.96 -0.26
N GLY A 39 2.51 5.70 -0.63
CA GLY A 39 1.25 4.98 -0.46
C GLY A 39 0.54 4.70 -1.79
N PHE A 40 -0.15 3.57 -1.84
CA PHE A 40 -0.97 3.16 -2.97
C PHE A 40 -1.97 2.08 -2.51
N PRO A 41 -3.29 2.26 -2.76
CA PRO A 41 -3.91 3.33 -3.55
C PRO A 41 -4.10 4.67 -2.83
N ALA A 42 -3.91 4.77 -1.52
CA ALA A 42 -4.10 6.01 -0.78
C ALA A 42 -2.76 6.61 -0.34
N LYS A 43 -2.49 7.84 -0.79
CA LYS A 43 -1.30 8.58 -0.37
C LYS A 43 -1.39 8.96 1.10
N TRP A 44 -0.40 8.58 1.90
CA TRP A 44 -0.36 8.86 3.33
C TRP A 44 0.82 9.72 3.77
N ALA A 45 1.88 9.82 2.96
CA ALA A 45 2.97 10.73 3.24
C ALA A 45 3.48 11.42 1.98
N THR A 46 3.91 12.67 2.15
CA THR A 46 4.65 13.42 1.14
C THR A 46 5.95 13.92 1.78
N HIS A 47 7.08 13.54 1.19
CA HIS A 47 8.41 14.03 1.52
C HIS A 47 8.83 15.09 0.51
N THR A 48 8.78 16.35 0.87
CA THR A 48 9.33 17.43 0.05
C THR A 48 10.83 17.51 0.29
N LEU A 49 11.60 17.66 -0.80
CA LEU A 49 13.07 17.69 -0.87
C LEU A 49 13.61 19.07 -1.28
N ILE A 50 12.90 19.78 -2.17
CA ILE A 50 13.29 21.09 -2.69
C ILE A 50 12.05 21.96 -2.88
N THR A 51 12.18 23.25 -2.59
CA THR A 51 11.16 24.29 -2.80
C THR A 51 11.79 25.55 -3.40
N PHE A 52 10.97 26.54 -3.78
CA PHE A 52 11.42 27.86 -4.21
C PHE A 52 12.41 28.56 -3.26
N THR A 53 12.30 28.31 -1.95
CA THR A 53 13.18 28.90 -0.92
C THR A 53 14.50 28.13 -0.74
N GLY A 54 14.72 27.06 -1.50
CA GLY A 54 15.90 26.18 -1.41
C GLY A 54 15.54 24.75 -1.02
N PRO A 55 16.56 23.94 -0.63
CA PRO A 55 16.34 22.61 -0.08
C PRO A 55 15.33 22.65 1.06
N SER A 56 14.39 21.73 1.03
CA SER A 56 13.34 21.60 2.04
C SER A 56 13.31 20.14 2.42
N ASP A 57 13.52 19.80 3.69
CA ASP A 57 13.41 18.42 4.15
C ASP A 57 12.15 18.32 5.02
N ARG A 58 10.99 18.17 4.38
CA ARG A 58 9.69 18.25 5.05
C ARG A 58 8.87 17.00 4.81
N TRP A 59 8.44 16.37 5.89
CA TRP A 59 7.46 15.30 5.87
C TRP A 59 6.08 15.82 6.26
N ILE A 60 5.10 15.55 5.41
CA ILE A 60 3.68 15.72 5.70
C ILE A 60 3.09 14.32 5.75
N VAL A 61 2.60 13.93 6.92
CA VAL A 61 2.11 12.57 7.18
C VAL A 61 0.65 12.66 7.61
N ASP A 62 -0.19 11.83 7.00
CA ASP A 62 -1.59 11.62 7.37
C ASP A 62 -1.80 10.17 7.81
N PRO A 63 -1.82 9.90 9.13
CA PRO A 63 -2.06 8.56 9.67
C PRO A 63 -3.43 7.99 9.27
N THR A 64 -4.42 8.84 9.04
CA THR A 64 -5.76 8.40 8.61
C THR A 64 -5.68 7.79 7.22
N MET A 65 -4.95 8.45 6.31
CA MET A 65 -4.74 7.92 4.97
C MET A 65 -3.90 6.64 4.98
N LEU A 66 -2.92 6.51 5.89
CA LEU A 66 -2.16 5.26 6.05
C LEU A 66 -3.09 4.11 6.48
N LEU A 67 -3.98 4.37 7.44
CA LEU A 67 -4.96 3.39 7.89
C LEU A 67 -5.93 3.00 6.77
N ILE A 68 -6.39 3.97 5.96
CA ILE A 68 -7.22 3.71 4.79
C ILE A 68 -6.46 2.85 3.77
N ASP A 69 -5.20 3.18 3.48
CA ASP A 69 -4.37 2.45 2.52
C ASP A 69 -4.22 0.98 2.93
N VAL A 70 -3.82 0.75 4.18
CA VAL A 70 -3.72 -0.59 4.76
C VAL A 70 -5.08 -1.30 4.77
N ALA A 71 -6.16 -0.62 5.14
CA ALA A 71 -7.50 -1.20 5.19
C ALA A 71 -7.98 -1.68 3.81
N VAL A 72 -7.64 -0.97 2.72
CA VAL A 72 -7.93 -1.41 1.36
C VAL A 72 -7.24 -2.73 1.06
N TRP A 73 -5.94 -2.85 1.36
CA TRP A 73 -5.20 -4.10 1.15
C TRP A 73 -5.71 -5.26 2.01
N GLN A 74 -6.04 -5.00 3.29
CA GLN A 74 -6.62 -6.01 4.17
C GLN A 74 -8.00 -6.47 3.68
N THR A 75 -8.80 -5.56 3.12
CA THR A 75 -10.10 -5.92 2.52
C THR A 75 -9.93 -6.88 1.36
N ILE A 76 -8.95 -6.65 0.47
CA ILE A 76 -8.63 -7.55 -0.65
C ILE A 76 -8.23 -8.93 -0.13
N LEU A 77 -7.36 -8.99 0.89
CA LEU A 77 -6.94 -10.24 1.52
C LEU A 77 -8.15 -11.01 2.05
N ILE A 78 -9.00 -10.37 2.84
CA ILE A 78 -10.18 -10.98 3.49
C ILE A 78 -11.15 -11.51 2.44
N ILE A 79 -11.48 -10.71 1.41
CA ILE A 79 -12.38 -11.12 0.33
C ILE A 79 -11.81 -12.36 -0.38
N GLY A 80 -10.51 -12.36 -0.70
CA GLY A 80 -9.87 -13.50 -1.33
C GLY A 80 -9.94 -14.78 -0.49
N ILE A 81 -9.74 -14.67 0.83
CA ILE A 81 -9.90 -15.80 1.76
C ILE A 81 -11.34 -16.30 1.76
N ILE A 82 -12.34 -15.42 1.88
CA ILE A 82 -13.76 -15.81 1.85
C ILE A 82 -14.10 -16.57 0.58
N ILE A 83 -13.63 -16.10 -0.59
CA ILE A 83 -13.85 -16.79 -1.88
C ILE A 83 -13.20 -18.18 -1.87
N LEU A 84 -11.99 -18.32 -1.35
CA LEU A 84 -11.30 -19.60 -1.25
C LEU A 84 -12.02 -20.58 -0.32
N GLU A 85 -12.52 -20.12 0.84
CA GLU A 85 -13.31 -20.94 1.76
C GLU A 85 -14.61 -21.44 1.09
N LEU A 86 -15.36 -20.54 0.45
CA LEU A 86 -16.60 -20.89 -0.25
C LEU A 86 -16.38 -21.91 -1.37
N LYS A 87 -15.23 -21.85 -2.07
CA LYS A 87 -14.87 -22.84 -3.09
C LYS A 87 -14.51 -24.20 -2.51
N VAL A 88 -13.90 -24.24 -1.32
CA VAL A 88 -13.58 -25.50 -0.65
C VAL A 88 -14.85 -26.17 -0.13
N LEU A 89 -15.78 -25.41 0.46
CA LEU A 89 -17.05 -25.95 0.98
C LEU A 89 -17.96 -26.53 -0.11
N LYS A 90 -17.89 -26.01 -1.34
CA LYS A 90 -18.68 -26.49 -2.48
C LYS A 90 -18.12 -27.74 -3.15
N LYS A 91 -16.94 -28.21 -2.74
CA LYS A 91 -16.21 -29.31 -3.37
C LYS A 91 -16.19 -30.55 -2.48
#